data_AF-A0A818D4T0-F1
#
_entry.id   AF-A0A818D4T0-F1
#
_cell.length_a   1.000
_cell.length_b   1.000
_cell.length_c   1.000
_cell.angle_alpha   90.00
_cell.angle_beta   90.00
_cell.angle_gamma   90.00
#
_symmetry.space_group_name_H-M   'P 1'
#
loop_
_entity.id
_entity.type
_entity.pdbx_description
1 polymer ?
#
loop_
_entity_poly.entity_id
_entity_poly.type
_entity_poly.pdbx_seq_one_letter_code
_entity_poly.pdbx_strand_id
1 'polypeptide(L)'
;MLPTNPKISRSYLQDVSLGIPPKTTSIIQPLDVYFNRQRKMILRRVFNHVRLDDIHINLAERNNVIKLHSLVHSQMKSKAFESMIKYVWYRSGYLKTDPDPFQNVKDVCFTFEKDKCCVEECINGQIIRCS
;
A
#
# COMPACT_ATOMS: atom_id res chain seq x y z
N MET A 1 -43.32 29.00 38.43
CA MET A 1 -43.59 28.33 37.14
C MET A 1 -42.31 28.33 36.34
N LEU A 2 -41.62 27.18 36.24
CA LEU A 2 -40.46 27.02 35.36
C LEU A 2 -40.95 26.77 33.94
N PRO A 3 -40.39 27.41 32.90
CA PRO A 3 -40.80 27.13 31.52
C PRO A 3 -40.38 25.71 31.14
N THR A 4 -41.34 24.95 30.63
CA THR A 4 -41.16 23.59 30.14
C THR A 4 -40.30 23.60 28.88
N ASN A 5 -39.25 22.78 28.93
CA ASN A 5 -38.31 22.52 27.84
C ASN A 5 -39.07 22.11 26.56
N PRO A 6 -38.86 22.75 25.40
CA PRO A 6 -39.57 22.38 24.18
C PRO A 6 -39.15 20.97 23.77
N LYS A 7 -40.14 20.08 23.64
CA LYS A 7 -39.98 18.71 23.15
C LYS A 7 -39.38 18.78 21.75
N ILE A 8 -38.09 18.47 21.63
CA ILE A 8 -37.43 18.24 20.35
C ILE A 8 -38.18 17.08 19.67
N SER A 9 -38.93 17.40 18.61
CA SER A 9 -39.71 16.42 17.88
C SER A 9 -38.76 15.45 17.18
N ARG A 10 -39.03 14.16 17.37
CA ARG A 10 -38.29 13.00 16.80
C ARG A 10 -38.24 12.98 15.27
N SER A 11 -38.87 13.95 14.60
CA SER A 11 -38.97 14.11 13.15
C SER A 11 -37.73 14.71 12.47
N TYR A 12 -36.76 15.26 13.22
CA TYR A 12 -35.52 15.82 12.66
C TYR A 12 -34.36 14.82 12.53
N LEU A 13 -34.55 13.58 13.00
CA LEU A 13 -33.55 12.50 12.89
C LEU A 13 -33.97 11.46 11.83
N GLN A 14 -34.62 11.91 10.77
CA GLN A 14 -34.99 11.06 9.66
C GLN A 14 -34.17 11.50 8.44
N ASP A 15 -33.33 10.57 7.96
CA ASP A 15 -32.42 10.63 6.80
C ASP A 15 -31.00 11.19 6.97
N VAL A 16 -30.36 10.99 8.13
CA VAL A 16 -28.90 10.79 8.10
C VAL A 16 -28.67 9.33 7.76
N SER A 17 -28.53 9.01 6.46
CA SER A 17 -27.83 7.80 6.06
C SER A 17 -26.53 7.76 6.85
N LEU A 18 -26.34 6.74 7.71
CA LEU A 18 -25.14 6.55 8.53
C LEU A 18 -23.94 6.15 7.64
N GLY A 19 -23.87 6.69 6.44
CA GLY A 19 -22.82 6.49 5.47
C GLY A 19 -21.64 7.40 5.80
N ILE A 20 -20.45 6.83 5.72
CA ILE A 20 -19.21 7.59 5.75
C ILE A 20 -19.28 8.61 4.59
N PRO A 21 -19.07 9.92 4.84
CA PRO A 21 -19.11 10.91 3.78
C PRO A 21 -18.10 10.59 2.67
N PRO A 22 -18.39 10.99 1.41
CA PRO A 22 -17.47 10.75 0.32
C PRO A 22 -16.10 11.38 0.63
N LYS A 23 -15.02 10.70 0.22
CA LYS A 23 -13.61 11.09 0.45
C LYS A 23 -13.11 10.98 1.90
N THR A 24 -13.94 10.63 2.87
CA THR A 24 -13.50 10.43 4.25
C THR A 24 -12.50 9.27 4.37
N THR A 25 -12.69 8.17 3.64
CA THR A 25 -11.75 7.04 3.63
C THR A 25 -10.36 7.45 3.16
N SER A 26 -10.24 8.22 2.08
CA SER A 26 -8.94 8.69 1.57
C SER A 26 -8.24 9.66 2.51
N ILE A 27 -9.00 10.42 3.30
CA ILE A 27 -8.46 11.32 4.32
C ILE A 27 -7.96 10.50 5.51
N ILE A 28 -8.82 9.64 6.09
CA ILE A 28 -8.49 8.86 7.28
C ILE A 28 -7.43 7.78 7.01
N GLN A 29 -7.39 7.25 5.79
CA GLN A 29 -6.50 6.15 5.40
C GLN A 29 -5.65 6.52 4.18
N PRO A 30 -4.65 7.42 4.33
CA PRO A 30 -3.85 7.86 3.20
C PRO A 30 -3.17 6.70 2.48
N LEU A 31 -2.62 5.74 3.21
CA LEU A 31 -1.93 4.59 2.62
C LEU A 31 -2.82 3.77 1.65
N ASP A 32 -4.14 3.76 1.84
CA ASP A 32 -5.07 3.07 0.95
C ASP A 32 -5.30 3.81 -0.38
N VAL A 33 -4.93 5.09 -0.48
CA VAL A 33 -5.01 5.86 -1.72
C VAL A 33 -4.10 5.28 -2.81
N TYR A 34 -2.89 4.83 -2.45
CA TYR A 34 -1.96 4.26 -3.44
C TYR A 34 -0.90 3.31 -2.87
N PHE A 35 -0.32 3.61 -1.71
CA PHE A 35 0.79 2.84 -1.14
C PHE A 35 0.46 1.35 -0.97
N ASN A 36 -0.72 1.04 -0.42
CA ASN A 36 -1.13 -0.35 -0.19
C ASN A 36 -1.33 -1.15 -1.48
N ARG A 37 -1.68 -0.50 -2.60
CA ARG A 37 -1.74 -1.14 -3.92
C ARG A 37 -0.36 -1.62 -4.37
N GLN A 38 0.65 -0.77 -4.19
CA GLN A 38 2.04 -1.05 -4.55
C GLN A 38 2.62 -2.18 -3.70
N ARG A 39 2.42 -2.10 -2.38
CA ARG A 39 2.76 -3.17 -1.43
C ARG A 39 2.12 -4.51 -1.79
N LYS A 40 0.82 -4.53 -2.09
CA LYS A 40 0.09 -5.74 -2.48
C LYS A 40 0.66 -6.35 -3.77
N MET A 41 1.18 -5.55 -4.68
CA MET A 41 1.77 -6.04 -5.92
C MET A 41 3.05 -6.85 -5.66
N ILE A 42 3.94 -6.40 -4.76
CA ILE A 42 5.13 -7.17 -4.37
C ILE A 42 4.72 -8.50 -3.76
N LEU A 43 3.80 -8.46 -2.77
CA LEU A 43 3.29 -9.66 -2.11
C LEU A 43 2.75 -10.66 -3.13
N ARG A 44 1.83 -10.23 -4.00
CA ARG A 44 1.25 -11.10 -5.03
C ARG A 44 2.31 -11.72 -5.94
N ARG A 45 3.35 -10.97 -6.30
CA ARG A 45 4.42 -11.48 -7.17
C ARG A 45 5.23 -12.58 -6.48
N VAL A 46 5.58 -12.38 -5.20
CA VAL A 46 6.28 -13.40 -4.40
C VAL A 46 5.41 -14.65 -4.21
N PHE A 47 4.13 -14.48 -3.86
CA PHE A 47 3.20 -15.59 -3.74
C PHE A 47 3.05 -16.39 -5.04
N ASN A 48 2.93 -15.69 -6.18
CA ASN A 48 2.83 -16.34 -7.48
C ASN A 48 4.11 -17.08 -7.83
N HIS A 49 5.29 -16.51 -7.57
CA HIS A 49 6.57 -17.16 -7.83
C HIS A 49 6.74 -18.44 -7.00
N VAL A 50 6.47 -18.39 -5.69
CA VAL A 50 6.51 -19.57 -4.82
C VAL A 50 5.57 -20.67 -5.33
N ARG A 51 4.37 -20.30 -5.81
CA ARG A 51 3.39 -21.24 -6.33
C ARG A 51 3.75 -21.81 -7.71
N LEU A 52 4.25 -20.98 -8.63
CA LEU A 52 4.54 -21.39 -10.01
C LEU A 52 5.80 -22.25 -10.10
N ASP A 53 6.79 -21.96 -9.26
CA ASP A 53 8.09 -22.62 -9.27
C ASP A 53 8.16 -23.75 -8.22
N ASP A 54 7.01 -24.13 -7.65
CA ASP A 54 6.84 -25.20 -6.66
C ASP A 54 7.85 -25.13 -5.49
N ILE A 55 8.10 -23.92 -5.01
CA ILE A 55 9.07 -23.68 -3.95
C ILE A 55 8.47 -24.17 -2.63
N HIS A 56 9.18 -25.06 -1.94
CA HIS A 56 8.75 -25.64 -0.66
C HIS A 56 8.85 -24.63 0.51
N ILE A 57 8.06 -23.56 0.47
CA ILE A 57 7.95 -22.54 1.51
C ILE A 57 6.47 -22.27 1.81
N ASN A 58 6.07 -22.41 3.07
CA ASN A 58 4.72 -22.04 3.50
C ASN A 58 4.66 -20.54 3.83
N LEU A 59 4.21 -19.73 2.87
CA LEU A 59 4.05 -18.29 3.06
C LEU A 59 2.91 -17.90 4.02
N ALA A 60 2.06 -18.83 4.44
CA ALA A 60 1.02 -18.59 5.45
C ALA A 60 1.51 -18.83 6.89
N GLU A 61 2.69 -19.44 7.06
CA GLU A 61 3.31 -19.60 8.38
C GLU A 61 3.73 -18.24 8.96
N ARG A 62 3.43 -18.00 10.24
CA ARG A 62 3.65 -16.72 10.93
C ARG A 62 5.05 -16.13 10.69
N ASN A 63 6.10 -16.93 10.81
CA ASN A 63 7.48 -16.47 10.65
C ASN A 63 7.76 -16.01 9.22
N ASN A 64 7.24 -16.74 8.23
CA ASN A 64 7.43 -16.42 6.81
C ASN A 64 6.62 -15.18 6.42
N VAL A 65 5.40 -15.01 6.98
CA VAL A 65 4.62 -13.78 6.84
C VAL A 65 5.41 -12.58 7.37
N ILE A 66 5.99 -12.68 8.58
CA ILE A 66 6.79 -11.59 9.16
C ILE A 66 7.98 -11.27 8.26
N LYS A 67 8.76 -12.28 7.84
CA LYS A 67 9.91 -12.09 6.94
C LYS A 67 9.51 -11.44 5.61
N LEU A 68 8.42 -11.90 5.00
CA LEU A 68 7.91 -11.35 3.74
C LEU A 68 7.49 -9.88 3.91
N HIS A 69 6.80 -9.56 5.00
CA HIS A 69 6.41 -8.18 5.30
C HIS A 69 7.62 -7.29 5.59
N SER A 70 8.66 -7.80 6.27
CA SER A 70 9.93 -7.10 6.48
C SER A 70 10.66 -6.82 5.17
N LEU A 71 10.73 -7.80 4.27
CA LEU A 71 11.29 -7.63 2.91
C LEU A 71 10.57 -6.49 2.17
N VAL A 72 9.23 -6.56 2.13
CA VAL A 72 8.42 -5.55 1.44
C VAL A 72 8.58 -4.17 2.08
N HIS A 73 8.61 -4.09 3.41
CA HIS A 73 8.85 -2.84 4.11
C HIS A 73 10.23 -2.26 3.79
N SER A 74 11.26 -3.10 3.77
CA SER A 74 12.63 -2.70 3.40
C SER A 74 12.70 -2.12 2.00
N GLN A 75 12.03 -2.74 1.01
CA GLN A 75 11.98 -2.21 -0.35
C GLN A 75 11.23 -0.89 -0.41
N MET A 76 10.04 -0.81 0.19
CA MET A 76 9.21 0.39 0.15
C MET A 76 9.80 1.59 0.91
N LYS A 77 10.83 1.38 1.75
CA LYS A 77 11.55 2.43 2.48
C LYS A 77 12.63 3.13 1.63
N SER A 78 12.98 2.59 0.46
CA SER A 78 14.03 3.19 -0.37
C SER A 78 13.67 4.58 -0.86
N LYS A 79 14.70 5.36 -1.23
CA LYS A 79 14.54 6.70 -1.78
C LYS A 79 13.72 6.71 -3.07
N ALA A 80 13.75 5.63 -3.85
CA ALA A 80 12.98 5.49 -5.08
C ALA A 80 11.47 5.68 -4.88
N PHE A 81 10.96 5.39 -3.68
CA PHE A 81 9.53 5.50 -3.35
C PHE A 81 9.17 6.74 -2.53
N GLU A 82 10.11 7.63 -2.24
CA GLU A 82 9.85 8.81 -1.40
C GLU A 82 8.78 9.72 -2.01
N SER A 83 8.91 10.05 -3.30
CA SER A 83 7.94 10.88 -4.02
C SER A 83 6.57 10.20 -4.14
N MET A 84 6.54 8.87 -4.28
CA MET A 84 5.30 8.09 -4.24
C MET A 84 4.62 8.15 -2.87
N ILE A 85 5.38 8.12 -1.78
CA ILE A 85 4.84 8.25 -0.42
C ILE A 85 4.30 9.67 -0.22
N LYS A 86 5.04 10.70 -0.65
CA LYS A 86 4.55 12.10 -0.62
C LYS A 86 3.25 12.26 -1.42
N TYR A 87 3.13 11.59 -2.57
CA TYR A 87 1.92 11.61 -3.39
C TYR A 87 0.69 11.12 -2.64
N VAL A 88 0.84 10.07 -1.84
CA VAL A 88 -0.25 9.57 -1.00
C VAL A 88 -0.75 10.65 -0.04
N TRP A 89 0.16 11.32 0.66
CA TRP A 89 -0.20 12.38 1.60
C TRP A 89 -0.77 13.63 0.90
N TYR A 90 -0.21 14.01 -0.25
CA TYR A 90 -0.73 15.09 -1.08
C TYR A 90 -2.16 14.80 -1.55
N ARG A 91 -2.42 13.62 -2.10
CA ARG A 91 -3.76 13.21 -2.56
C ARG A 91 -4.79 13.10 -1.44
N SER A 92 -4.35 12.84 -0.21
CA SER A 92 -5.18 12.87 0.98
C SER A 92 -5.38 14.27 1.58
N GLY A 93 -4.75 15.30 1.01
CA GLY A 93 -4.88 16.71 1.43
C GLY A 93 -3.96 17.12 2.59
N TYR A 94 -3.00 16.28 2.97
CA TYR A 94 -2.06 16.57 4.07
C TYR A 94 -0.83 17.35 3.62
N LEU A 95 -0.49 17.30 2.34
CA LEU A 95 0.57 18.13 1.75
C LEU A 95 -0.05 19.13 0.78
N LYS A 96 0.53 20.34 0.73
CA LYS A 96 0.12 21.40 -0.20
C LYS A 96 0.86 21.34 -1.53
N THR A 97 2.10 20.84 -1.51
CA THR A 97 2.96 20.75 -2.67
C THR A 97 2.78 19.40 -3.35
N ASP A 98 2.55 19.43 -4.66
CA ASP A 98 2.54 18.23 -5.50
C ASP A 98 3.96 17.64 -5.54
N PRO A 99 4.15 16.34 -5.24
CA PRO A 99 5.48 15.72 -5.30
C PRO A 99 6.02 15.59 -6.72
N ASP A 100 7.34 15.36 -6.78
CA ASP A 100 8.02 15.02 -8.02
C ASP A 100 7.43 13.74 -8.67
N PRO A 101 7.54 13.61 -10.00
CA PRO A 101 7.20 12.38 -10.70
C PRO A 101 7.91 11.17 -10.10
N PHE A 102 7.22 10.04 -10.04
CA PHE A 102 7.75 8.81 -9.47
C PHE A 102 7.39 7.60 -10.32
N GLN A 103 8.22 6.57 -10.20
CA GLN A 103 7.98 5.26 -10.79
C GLN A 103 7.19 4.37 -9.82
N ASN A 104 6.37 3.48 -10.37
CA ASN A 104 5.65 2.52 -9.56
C ASN A 104 6.54 1.30 -9.24
N VAL A 105 6.08 0.41 -8.35
CA VAL A 105 6.85 -0.78 -7.96
C VAL A 105 7.15 -1.72 -9.14
N LYS A 106 6.31 -1.75 -10.17
CA LYS A 106 6.53 -2.62 -11.35
C LYS A 106 7.78 -2.16 -12.06
N ASP A 107 7.86 -0.85 -12.28
CA ASP A 107 8.94 -0.23 -13.02
C ASP A 107 10.26 -0.30 -12.22
N VAL A 108 10.21 -0.08 -10.90
CA VAL A 108 11.40 -0.09 -10.05
C VAL A 108 11.88 -1.52 -9.71
N CYS A 109 10.99 -2.38 -9.22
CA CYS A 109 11.36 -3.67 -8.63
C CYS A 109 11.25 -4.86 -9.58
N PHE A 110 10.53 -4.74 -10.69
CA PHE A 110 10.24 -5.86 -11.59
C PHE A 110 10.63 -5.61 -13.05
N THR A 111 11.44 -4.58 -13.29
CA THR A 111 12.13 -4.37 -14.57
C THR A 111 13.54 -4.96 -14.46
N PHE A 112 13.74 -6.11 -15.11
CA PHE A 112 15.01 -6.82 -15.12
C PHE A 112 15.71 -6.60 -16.46
N GLU A 113 16.99 -6.20 -16.41
CA GLU A 113 17.88 -6.33 -17.56
C GLU A 113 18.21 -7.82 -17.69
N LYS A 114 18.03 -8.41 -18.88
CA LYS A 114 18.03 -9.87 -19.09
C LYS A 114 19.32 -10.58 -18.65
N ASP A 115 20.44 -9.86 -18.47
CA ASP A 115 21.78 -10.45 -18.39
C ASP A 115 22.65 -9.95 -17.24
N LYS A 116 22.10 -9.20 -16.26
CA LYS A 116 22.89 -8.67 -15.13
C LYS A 116 22.38 -9.20 -13.80
N CYS A 117 23.00 -10.26 -13.32
CA CYS A 117 23.03 -10.52 -11.88
C CYS A 117 24.25 -9.81 -11.28
N CYS A 118 24.13 -9.30 -10.05
CA CYS A 118 25.28 -8.74 -9.32
C CYS A 118 26.30 -9.81 -8.87
N VAL A 119 25.97 -11.09 -9.09
CA VAL A 119 26.78 -12.25 -8.73
C VAL A 119 27.19 -12.94 -10.02
N GLU A 120 28.50 -13.10 -10.22
CA GLU A 120 29.05 -13.87 -11.34
C GLU A 120 28.54 -15.33 -11.27
N GLU A 121 28.20 -15.90 -12.42
CA GLU A 121 27.67 -17.28 -12.55
C GLU A 121 26.36 -17.57 -11.77
N CYS A 122 25.53 -16.55 -11.53
CA CYS A 122 24.23 -16.77 -10.89
C CYS A 122 23.26 -17.55 -11.79
N ILE A 123 23.03 -18.82 -11.47
CA ILE A 123 22.02 -19.68 -12.08
C ILE A 123 20.60 -19.46 -11.52
N ASN A 124 20.47 -18.66 -10.45
CA ASN A 124 19.18 -18.42 -9.79
C ASN A 124 18.37 -17.33 -10.50
N GLY A 125 17.07 -17.56 -10.67
CA GLY A 125 16.15 -16.56 -11.21
C GLY A 125 16.04 -15.32 -10.31
N GLN A 126 15.95 -14.14 -10.93
CA GLN A 126 15.71 -12.88 -10.22
C GLN A 126 14.20 -12.69 -9.97
N ILE A 127 13.82 -12.55 -8.71
CA ILE A 127 12.41 -12.39 -8.31
C ILE A 127 12.03 -10.93 -8.13
N ILE A 128 12.93 -10.16 -7.51
CA ILE A 128 12.73 -8.75 -7.16
C ILE A 128 14.07 -8.03 -7.22
N ARG A 129 14.08 -6.87 -7.88
CA ARG A 129 15.22 -5.94 -7.87
C ARG A 129 15.12 -5.04 -6.65
N CYS A 130 16.25 -4.84 -5.96
CA CYS A 130 16.34 -3.85 -4.90
C CYS A 130 16.13 -2.44 -5.44
N SER A 131 15.23 -1.70 -4.79
CA SER A 131 14.92 -0.31 -5.09
C SER A 131 15.92 0.66 -4.48
#